data_AF-A0A7Z9GZN7-F1
#
_entry.id   AF-A0A7Z9GZN7-F1
#
_cell.length_a   1.000
_cell.length_b   1.000
_cell.length_c   1.000
_cell.angle_alpha   90.00
_cell.angle_beta   90.00
_cell.angle_gamma   90.00
#
_symmetry.space_group_name_H-M   'P 1'
#
loop_
_entity.id
_entity.type
_entity.pdbx_description
1 polymer ?
#
loop_
_entity_poly.entity_id
_entity_poly.type
_entity_poly.pdbx_seq_one_letter_code
_entity_poly.pdbx_strand_id
1 'polypeptide(L)'
;GCVVTTQRLEAHYLAGGNILRVISALVAADSAGIPLEFDQAAAIDLAGRDVVDAVRTSVEPKVIHCPDPERSGKTFLSAVARNGVELKVRAQVTVRTNLEQLIGGATEETVIARVGESIISSIGSADGHSNVLENPDMITKAVLERGLDSQTAFEIVSIDIADVDVGENIGSRLQADQAEADTRVARAKAEQRRAEAIAVEQEMKAQVVQNRASLVLAEAKVPLAMAEAFRNGKIGLAQDQSS
;
A
#
# COMPACT_ATOMS: atom_id res chain seq x y z
N GLY A 1 11.36 -42.65 -28.19
CA GLY A 1 11.60 -42.44 -29.63
C GLY A 1 10.36 -41.84 -30.27
N CYS A 2 10.36 -40.53 -30.48
CA CYS A 2 9.21 -39.80 -31.05
C CYS A 2 9.10 -40.07 -32.56
N VAL A 3 7.93 -40.53 -33.03
CA VAL A 3 7.68 -40.80 -34.46
C VAL A 3 7.31 -39.49 -35.16
N VAL A 4 8.27 -38.91 -35.88
CA VAL A 4 8.05 -37.73 -36.72
C VAL A 4 7.81 -38.19 -38.16
N THR A 5 6.63 -37.90 -38.71
CA THR A 5 6.28 -38.23 -40.11
C THR A 5 6.54 -37.04 -41.03
N THR A 6 6.83 -37.31 -42.30
CA THR A 6 7.04 -36.26 -43.31
C THR A 6 5.82 -35.34 -43.45
N GLN A 7 4.61 -35.91 -43.40
CA GLN A 7 3.35 -35.15 -43.46
C GLN A 7 3.22 -34.11 -42.34
N ARG A 8 3.65 -34.43 -41.11
CA ARG A 8 3.60 -33.50 -39.98
C ARG A 8 4.59 -32.35 -40.13
N LEU A 9 5.77 -32.64 -40.68
CA LEU A 9 6.79 -31.63 -40.99
C LEU A 9 6.32 -30.67 -42.08
N GLU A 10 5.72 -31.21 -43.15
CA GLU A 10 5.13 -30.41 -44.23
C GLU A 10 3.98 -29.53 -43.71
N ALA A 11 3.08 -30.08 -42.90
CA ALA A 11 1.99 -29.32 -42.29
C ALA A 11 2.50 -28.16 -41.43
N HIS A 12 3.54 -28.39 -40.60
CA HIS A 12 4.14 -27.36 -39.76
C HIS A 12 4.80 -26.24 -40.58
N TYR A 13 5.52 -26.62 -41.64
CA TYR A 13 6.14 -25.64 -42.55
C TYR A 13 5.12 -24.79 -43.28
N LEU A 14 4.03 -25.41 -43.77
CA LEU A 14 2.93 -24.70 -44.42
C LEU A 14 2.18 -23.76 -43.45
N ALA A 15 2.16 -24.08 -42.16
CA ALA A 15 1.63 -23.21 -41.11
C ALA A 15 2.58 -22.02 -40.78
N GLY A 16 3.75 -21.93 -41.42
CA GLY A 16 4.74 -20.87 -41.18
C GLY A 16 5.72 -21.15 -40.04
N GLY A 17 5.75 -22.39 -39.53
CA GLY A 17 6.63 -22.80 -38.45
C GLY A 17 8.05 -23.16 -38.92
N ASN A 18 9.00 -23.16 -37.98
CA ASN A 18 10.40 -23.49 -38.21
C ASN A 18 10.69 -24.96 -37.84
N ILE A 19 10.75 -25.82 -38.87
CA ILE A 19 11.06 -27.25 -38.71
C ILE A 19 12.38 -27.49 -37.96
N LEU A 20 13.44 -26.74 -38.30
CA LEU A 20 14.78 -26.98 -37.72
C LEU A 20 14.79 -26.73 -36.21
N ARG A 21 14.08 -25.70 -35.75
CA ARG A 21 13.94 -25.40 -34.32
C ARG A 21 13.21 -26.52 -33.58
N VAL A 22 12.08 -26.98 -34.12
CA VAL A 22 11.28 -28.05 -33.52
C VAL A 22 12.06 -29.35 -33.43
N ILE A 23 12.74 -29.77 -34.50
CA ILE A 23 13.56 -30.99 -34.49
C ILE A 23 14.71 -30.87 -33.49
N SER A 24 15.40 -29.73 -33.46
CA SER A 24 16.51 -29.50 -32.52
C SER A 24 16.04 -29.57 -31.06
N ALA A 25 14.88 -29.00 -30.76
CA ALA A 25 14.28 -29.06 -29.43
C ALA A 25 13.89 -30.50 -29.04
N LEU A 26 13.31 -31.28 -29.97
CA LEU A 26 12.97 -32.69 -29.72
C LEU A 26 14.20 -33.55 -29.46
N VAL A 27 15.28 -33.36 -30.21
CA VAL A 27 16.55 -34.07 -29.99
C VAL A 27 17.17 -33.70 -28.63
N ALA A 28 17.15 -32.41 -28.29
CA ALA A 28 17.64 -31.93 -26.99
C ALA A 28 16.80 -32.51 -25.83
N ALA A 29 15.47 -32.54 -25.97
CA ALA A 29 14.55 -33.10 -24.98
C ALA A 29 14.77 -34.61 -24.79
N ASP A 30 14.87 -35.39 -25.87
CA ASP A 30 15.13 -36.84 -25.81
C ASP A 30 16.49 -37.14 -25.16
N SER A 31 17.53 -36.35 -25.49
CA SER A 31 18.86 -36.47 -24.88
C SER A 31 18.87 -36.15 -23.38
N ALA A 32 17.97 -35.27 -22.93
CA ALA A 32 17.81 -34.90 -21.53
C ALA A 32 16.74 -35.70 -20.77
N GLY A 33 16.08 -36.66 -21.44
CA GLY A 33 15.01 -37.48 -20.84
C GLY A 33 13.70 -36.73 -20.56
N ILE A 34 13.45 -35.62 -21.25
CA ILE A 34 12.24 -34.81 -21.11
C ILE A 34 11.16 -35.31 -22.08
N PRO A 35 9.93 -35.62 -21.62
CA PRO A 35 8.83 -35.99 -22.50
C PRO A 35 8.31 -34.77 -23.26
N LEU A 36 8.78 -34.59 -24.51
CA LEU A 36 8.30 -33.56 -25.42
C LEU A 36 7.77 -34.19 -26.69
N GLU A 37 6.49 -33.97 -26.98
CA GLU A 37 5.87 -34.46 -28.23
C GLU A 37 6.00 -33.44 -29.37
N PHE A 38 5.97 -33.95 -30.61
CA PHE A 38 6.04 -33.10 -31.79
C PHE A 38 4.95 -32.03 -31.82
N ASP A 39 3.70 -32.38 -31.46
CA ASP A 39 2.59 -31.41 -31.49
C ASP A 39 2.77 -30.30 -30.46
N GLN A 40 3.30 -30.61 -29.28
CA GLN A 40 3.62 -29.62 -28.26
C GLN A 40 4.72 -28.68 -28.75
N ALA A 41 5.82 -29.23 -29.27
CA ALA A 41 6.93 -28.44 -29.80
C ALA A 41 6.50 -27.55 -30.98
N ALA A 42 5.68 -28.09 -31.89
CA ALA A 42 5.10 -27.34 -33.00
C ALA A 42 4.19 -26.20 -32.52
N ALA A 43 3.35 -26.45 -31.52
CA ALA A 43 2.46 -25.43 -30.95
C ALA A 43 3.24 -24.29 -30.28
N ILE A 44 4.33 -24.58 -29.58
CA ILE A 44 5.20 -23.57 -28.94
C ILE A 44 5.85 -22.68 -30.02
N ASP A 45 6.36 -23.28 -31.09
CA ASP A 45 6.98 -22.57 -32.21
C ASP A 45 5.97 -21.67 -32.95
N LEU A 46 4.78 -22.19 -33.25
CA LEU A 46 3.70 -21.41 -33.89
C LEU A 46 3.16 -20.29 -32.99
N ALA A 47 3.26 -20.44 -31.67
CA ALA A 47 2.95 -19.37 -30.71
C ALA A 47 4.03 -18.27 -30.66
N GLY A 48 5.12 -18.40 -31.45
CA GLY A 48 6.22 -17.45 -31.51
C GLY A 48 7.17 -17.51 -30.31
N ARG A 49 7.20 -18.62 -29.59
CA ARG A 49 8.12 -18.87 -28.46
C ARG A 49 9.30 -19.72 -28.92
N ASP A 50 10.47 -19.53 -28.32
CA ASP A 50 11.65 -20.34 -28.64
C ASP A 50 11.60 -21.69 -27.90
N VAL A 51 11.24 -22.75 -28.63
CA VAL A 51 11.14 -24.12 -28.08
C VAL A 51 12.48 -24.64 -27.60
N VAL A 52 13.59 -24.26 -28.25
CA VAL A 52 14.92 -24.75 -27.89
C VAL A 52 15.34 -24.14 -26.55
N ASP A 53 15.08 -22.86 -26.36
CA ASP A 53 15.35 -22.16 -25.11
C ASP A 53 14.50 -22.69 -23.95
N ALA A 54 13.23 -23.02 -24.23
CA ALA A 54 12.34 -23.65 -23.26
C ALA A 54 12.85 -25.02 -22.79
N VAL A 55 13.32 -25.87 -23.72
CA VAL A 55 13.90 -27.17 -23.37
C VAL A 55 15.21 -26.99 -22.59
N ARG A 56 16.07 -26.06 -23.01
CA ARG A 56 17.33 -25.74 -22.29
C ARG A 56 17.05 -25.31 -20.86
N THR A 57 16.14 -24.36 -20.67
CA THR A 57 15.76 -23.84 -19.34
C THR A 57 15.05 -24.88 -18.47
N SER A 58 14.49 -25.94 -19.08
CA SER A 58 13.93 -27.07 -18.34
C SER A 58 15.02 -27.99 -17.76
N VAL A 59 16.16 -28.12 -18.46
CA VAL A 59 17.34 -28.91 -18.03
C VAL A 59 18.24 -28.10 -17.10
N GLU A 60 18.55 -26.87 -17.49
CA GLU A 60 19.41 -25.94 -16.78
C GLU A 60 18.54 -24.79 -16.25
N PRO A 61 18.21 -24.79 -14.94
CA PRO A 61 17.37 -23.75 -14.36
C PRO A 61 17.98 -22.36 -14.55
N LYS A 62 17.11 -21.39 -14.85
CA LYS A 62 17.48 -19.99 -15.04
C LYS A 62 17.28 -19.22 -13.74
N VAL A 63 18.23 -18.35 -13.41
CA VAL A 63 18.12 -17.44 -12.26
C VAL A 63 17.52 -16.11 -12.70
N ILE A 64 16.49 -15.66 -11.99
CA ILE A 64 15.79 -14.39 -12.19
C ILE A 64 15.95 -13.55 -10.92
N HIS A 65 16.33 -12.28 -11.07
CA HIS A 65 16.48 -11.36 -9.95
C HIS A 65 15.14 -10.67 -9.62
N CYS A 66 14.81 -10.62 -8.32
CA CYS A 66 13.62 -9.94 -7.81
C CYS A 66 14.07 -8.89 -6.75
N PRO A 67 13.98 -7.57 -7.05
CA PRO A 67 13.44 -6.97 -8.27
C PRO A 67 14.47 -7.00 -9.42
N ASP A 68 13.98 -6.96 -10.66
CA ASP A 68 14.85 -6.88 -11.85
C ASP A 68 15.42 -5.45 -11.96
N PRO A 69 16.75 -5.27 -11.81
CA PRO A 69 17.38 -3.94 -11.80
C PRO A 69 17.29 -3.24 -13.17
N GLU A 70 17.24 -3.97 -14.28
CA GLU A 70 17.18 -3.39 -15.62
C GLU A 70 15.78 -2.88 -15.95
N ARG A 71 14.73 -3.57 -15.47
CA ARG A 71 13.34 -3.24 -15.78
C ARG A 71 12.69 -2.29 -14.77
N SER A 72 12.95 -2.48 -13.47
CA SER A 72 12.25 -1.73 -12.42
C SER A 72 12.94 -0.41 -12.07
N GLY A 73 14.22 -0.23 -12.42
CA GLY A 73 15.05 0.88 -11.94
C GLY A 73 15.27 0.90 -10.42
N LYS A 74 14.74 -0.10 -9.71
CA LYS A 74 14.89 -0.33 -8.27
C LYS A 74 15.76 -1.55 -8.07
N THR A 75 16.73 -1.42 -7.18
CA THR A 75 17.68 -2.49 -6.85
C THR A 75 17.21 -3.38 -5.71
N PHE A 76 16.21 -2.95 -4.92
CA PHE A 76 15.73 -3.65 -3.73
C PHE A 76 14.19 -3.61 -3.64
N LEU A 77 13.60 -4.66 -3.06
CA LEU A 77 12.22 -4.67 -2.58
C LEU A 77 12.18 -4.03 -1.19
N SER A 78 11.37 -2.99 -1.01
CA SER A 78 11.15 -2.38 0.30
C SER A 78 9.89 -2.94 0.96
N ALA A 79 10.01 -3.35 2.22
CA ALA A 79 8.88 -3.78 3.05
C ALA A 79 9.06 -3.29 4.51
N VAL A 80 7.97 -3.11 5.24
CA VAL A 80 8.00 -2.57 6.62
C VAL A 80 7.49 -3.65 7.56
N ALA A 81 8.30 -4.02 8.55
CA ALA A 81 7.90 -4.96 9.59
C ALA A 81 6.95 -4.30 10.61
N ARG A 82 6.26 -5.10 11.45
CA ARG A 82 5.27 -4.56 12.43
C ARG A 82 5.84 -3.56 13.41
N ASN A 83 7.13 -3.66 13.72
CA ASN A 83 7.84 -2.69 14.56
C ASN A 83 8.12 -1.35 13.86
N GLY A 84 7.68 -1.16 12.62
CA GLY A 84 7.82 0.09 11.86
C GLY A 84 9.19 0.30 11.20
N VAL A 85 10.04 -0.73 11.18
CA VAL A 85 11.36 -0.66 10.54
C VAL A 85 11.26 -1.17 9.09
N GLU A 86 11.78 -0.39 8.15
CA GLU A 86 11.90 -0.79 6.76
C GLU A 86 13.04 -1.81 6.59
N LEU A 87 12.81 -2.82 5.78
CA LEU A 87 13.80 -3.77 5.29
C LEU A 87 13.84 -3.69 3.76
N LYS A 88 15.06 -3.68 3.22
CA LYS A 88 15.34 -3.69 1.79
C LYS A 88 15.91 -5.06 1.43
N VAL A 89 15.21 -5.79 0.58
CA VAL A 89 15.53 -7.19 0.29
C VAL A 89 15.80 -7.40 -1.20
N ARG A 90 16.79 -8.23 -1.50
CA ARG A 90 17.04 -8.76 -2.85
C ARG A 90 16.87 -10.27 -2.83
N ALA A 91 16.10 -10.79 -3.77
CA ALA A 91 15.90 -12.21 -3.95
C ALA A 91 16.35 -12.68 -5.33
N GLN A 92 16.78 -13.93 -5.39
CA GLN A 92 17.08 -14.68 -6.60
C GLN A 92 16.09 -15.83 -6.68
N VAL A 93 15.39 -15.92 -7.80
CA VAL A 93 14.39 -16.95 -8.06
C VAL A 93 14.96 -17.87 -9.12
N THR A 94 15.22 -19.12 -8.76
CA THR A 94 15.63 -20.15 -9.71
C THR A 94 14.39 -20.79 -10.28
N VAL A 95 14.18 -20.64 -11.58
CA VAL A 95 13.02 -21.17 -12.29
C VAL A 95 13.43 -22.16 -13.37
N ARG A 96 12.53 -23.10 -13.65
CA ARG A 96 12.61 -23.98 -14.82
C ARG A 96 11.38 -23.81 -15.68
N THR A 97 11.49 -24.05 -16.98
CA THR A 97 10.34 -23.93 -17.87
C THR A 97 9.40 -25.12 -17.69
N ASN A 98 8.11 -24.83 -17.51
CA ASN A 98 7.05 -25.82 -17.59
C ASN A 98 6.54 -25.88 -19.03
N LEU A 99 6.93 -26.93 -19.76
CA LEU A 99 6.61 -27.11 -21.18
C LEU A 99 5.11 -27.27 -21.43
N GLU A 100 4.34 -27.79 -20.46
CA GLU A 100 2.90 -27.98 -20.59
C GLU A 100 2.14 -26.64 -20.53
N GLN A 101 2.63 -25.70 -19.71
CA GLN A 101 1.99 -24.40 -19.47
C GLN A 101 2.69 -23.25 -20.20
N LEU A 102 3.63 -23.54 -21.08
CA LEU A 102 4.38 -22.52 -21.82
C LEU A 102 3.48 -21.71 -22.78
N ILE A 103 2.40 -22.32 -23.28
CA ILE A 103 1.42 -21.67 -24.15
C ILE A 103 0.26 -21.16 -23.29
N GLY A 104 0.14 -19.85 -23.19
CA GLY A 104 -0.94 -19.19 -22.42
C GLY A 104 -0.65 -19.02 -20.92
N GLY A 105 0.43 -19.60 -20.39
CA GLY A 105 0.88 -19.34 -19.03
C GLY A 105 1.49 -17.94 -18.87
N ALA A 106 1.47 -17.45 -17.62
CA ALA A 106 2.05 -16.15 -17.31
C ALA A 106 3.59 -16.17 -17.44
N THR A 107 4.17 -15.03 -17.83
CA THR A 107 5.60 -14.87 -18.10
C THR A 107 6.42 -14.62 -16.82
N GLU A 108 7.74 -14.53 -16.96
CA GLU A 108 8.70 -14.21 -15.88
C GLU A 108 8.26 -12.98 -15.06
N GLU A 109 7.67 -11.97 -15.69
CA GLU A 109 7.21 -10.74 -15.02
C GLU A 109 6.16 -11.03 -13.94
N THR A 110 5.25 -11.96 -14.23
CA THR A 110 4.22 -12.35 -13.26
C THR A 110 4.82 -13.12 -12.10
N VAL A 111 5.83 -13.95 -12.37
CA VAL A 111 6.57 -14.67 -11.32
C VAL A 111 7.30 -13.67 -10.41
N ILE A 112 8.02 -12.69 -10.99
CA ILE A 112 8.71 -11.64 -10.23
C ILE A 112 7.73 -10.85 -9.36
N ALA A 113 6.58 -10.45 -9.92
CA ALA A 113 5.56 -9.69 -9.20
C ALA A 113 4.96 -10.49 -8.03
N ARG A 114 4.58 -11.75 -8.25
CA ARG A 114 3.99 -12.63 -7.24
C ARG A 114 4.98 -12.97 -6.11
N VAL A 115 6.23 -13.25 -6.48
CA VAL A 115 7.30 -13.49 -5.51
C VAL A 115 7.58 -12.21 -4.72
N GLY A 116 7.69 -11.06 -5.38
CA GLY A 116 7.89 -9.76 -4.73
C GLY A 116 6.78 -9.43 -3.74
N GLU A 117 5.51 -9.59 -4.14
CA GLU A 117 4.35 -9.41 -3.24
C GLU A 117 4.42 -10.35 -2.03
N SER A 118 4.77 -11.61 -2.26
CA SER A 118 4.85 -12.60 -1.18
C SER A 118 5.97 -12.31 -0.20
N ILE A 119 7.12 -11.86 -0.68
CA ILE A 119 8.24 -11.40 0.16
C ILE A 119 7.80 -10.21 1.02
N ILE A 120 7.18 -9.18 0.40
CA ILE A 120 6.70 -7.99 1.12
C ILE A 120 5.67 -8.37 2.19
N SER A 121 4.74 -9.25 1.85
CA SER A 121 3.72 -9.76 2.77
C SER A 121 4.32 -10.55 3.94
N SER A 122 5.34 -11.38 3.68
CA SER A 122 6.04 -12.14 4.71
C SER A 122 6.76 -11.22 5.69
N ILE A 123 7.46 -10.19 5.19
CA ILE A 123 8.17 -9.21 6.01
C ILE A 123 7.18 -8.37 6.83
N GLY A 124 6.08 -7.92 6.21
CA GLY A 124 5.04 -7.15 6.90
C GLY A 124 4.30 -7.92 7.99
N SER A 125 4.32 -9.25 7.93
CA SER A 125 3.73 -10.12 8.95
C SER A 125 4.67 -10.39 10.13
N ALA A 126 5.97 -10.11 9.99
CA ALA A 126 6.95 -10.32 11.05
C ALA A 126 6.81 -9.27 12.16
N ASP A 127 6.94 -9.71 13.42
CA ASP A 127 6.81 -8.83 14.59
C ASP A 127 7.91 -7.76 14.66
N GLY A 128 9.09 -8.05 14.13
CA GLY A 128 10.15 -7.06 14.01
C GLY A 128 11.24 -7.43 13.02
N HIS A 129 11.98 -6.42 12.57
CA HIS A 129 13.08 -6.59 11.62
C HIS A 129 14.16 -7.60 12.07
N SER A 130 14.44 -7.69 13.38
CA SER A 130 15.42 -8.63 13.93
C SER A 130 15.07 -10.09 13.64
N ASN A 131 13.78 -10.46 13.68
CA ASN A 131 13.36 -11.84 13.40
C ASN A 131 13.65 -12.23 11.94
N VAL A 132 13.45 -11.29 11.01
CA VAL A 132 13.74 -11.48 9.59
C VAL A 132 15.25 -11.59 9.34
N LEU A 133 16.06 -10.81 10.05
CA LEU A 133 17.53 -10.85 9.95
C LEU A 133 18.12 -12.13 10.57
N GLU A 134 17.54 -12.62 11.66
CA GLU A 134 17.97 -13.86 12.31
C GLU A 134 17.68 -15.09 11.44
N ASN A 135 16.54 -15.11 10.73
CA ASN A 135 16.11 -16.27 9.95
C ASN A 135 15.48 -15.84 8.60
N PRO A 136 16.28 -15.42 7.60
CA PRO A 136 15.75 -15.00 6.29
C PRO A 136 15.01 -16.11 5.55
N ASP A 137 15.34 -17.38 5.81
CA ASP A 137 14.70 -18.58 5.25
C ASP A 137 13.19 -18.64 5.53
N MET A 138 12.70 -17.95 6.57
CA MET A 138 11.26 -17.89 6.86
C MET A 138 10.48 -17.25 5.69
N ILE A 139 11.10 -16.29 4.99
CA ILE A 139 10.52 -15.65 3.81
C ILE A 139 10.37 -16.71 2.71
N THR A 140 11.45 -17.43 2.39
CA THR A 140 11.42 -18.46 1.35
C THR A 140 10.34 -19.51 1.60
N LYS A 141 10.20 -20.01 2.84
CA LYS A 141 9.16 -20.99 3.18
C LYS A 141 7.75 -20.43 3.00
N ALA A 142 7.49 -19.23 3.54
CA ALA A 142 6.19 -18.59 3.42
C ALA A 142 5.78 -18.29 1.96
N VAL A 143 6.77 -18.04 1.10
CA VAL A 143 6.58 -17.76 -0.32
C VAL A 143 6.31 -19.06 -1.10
N LEU A 144 7.03 -20.15 -0.82
CA LEU A 144 6.82 -21.46 -1.45
C LEU A 144 5.46 -22.09 -1.08
N GLU A 145 4.99 -21.92 0.16
CA GLU A 145 3.70 -22.43 0.62
C GLU A 145 2.49 -21.86 -0.15
N ARG A 146 2.65 -20.71 -0.84
CA ARG A 146 1.56 -20.03 -1.55
C ARG A 146 1.32 -20.54 -2.98
N GLY A 147 2.15 -21.44 -3.51
CA GLY A 147 1.94 -22.01 -4.86
C GLY A 147 1.93 -20.95 -5.97
N LEU A 148 2.98 -20.11 -6.00
CA LEU A 148 3.07 -18.92 -6.86
C LEU A 148 3.27 -19.24 -8.36
N ASP A 149 3.65 -20.48 -8.64
CA ASP A 149 3.88 -21.07 -9.95
C ASP A 149 2.59 -21.65 -10.58
N SER A 150 1.44 -21.48 -9.92
CA SER A 150 0.15 -21.86 -10.51
C SER A 150 -0.16 -21.00 -11.74
N GLN A 151 -0.39 -21.64 -12.89
CA GLN A 151 -0.71 -21.02 -14.18
C GLN A 151 0.42 -20.15 -14.77
N THR A 152 1.68 -20.44 -14.44
CA THR A 152 2.84 -19.77 -15.02
C THR A 152 3.57 -20.68 -16.01
N ALA A 153 4.23 -20.08 -16.99
CA ALA A 153 5.09 -20.81 -17.94
C ALA A 153 6.37 -21.38 -17.29
N PHE A 154 6.56 -21.09 -16.00
CA PHE A 154 7.73 -21.44 -15.22
C PHE A 154 7.31 -22.14 -13.92
N GLU A 155 8.12 -23.09 -13.49
CA GLU A 155 8.04 -23.73 -12.18
C GLU A 155 9.17 -23.19 -11.31
N ILE A 156 8.88 -22.85 -10.06
CA ILE A 156 9.86 -22.29 -9.13
C ILE A 156 10.61 -23.45 -8.46
N VAL A 157 11.93 -23.50 -8.65
CA VAL A 157 12.80 -24.51 -8.04
C VAL A 157 13.26 -24.05 -6.65
N SER A 158 13.75 -22.82 -6.56
CA SER A 158 14.21 -22.22 -5.30
C SER A 158 14.01 -20.71 -5.30
N ILE A 159 13.93 -20.15 -4.09
CA ILE A 159 13.93 -18.71 -3.85
C ILE A 159 14.97 -18.43 -2.79
N ASP A 160 16.03 -17.75 -3.18
CA ASP A 160 17.18 -17.48 -2.36
C ASP A 160 17.24 -15.98 -2.05
N ILE A 161 17.33 -15.62 -0.77
CA ILE A 161 17.49 -14.22 -0.36
C ILE A 161 18.97 -13.85 -0.49
N ALA A 162 19.28 -12.99 -1.45
CA ALA A 162 20.65 -12.59 -1.75
C ALA A 162 21.17 -11.54 -0.78
N ASP A 163 20.30 -10.65 -0.29
CA ASP A 163 20.68 -9.55 0.59
C ASP A 163 19.48 -8.99 1.37
N VAL A 164 19.71 -8.58 2.62
CA VAL A 164 18.71 -7.95 3.50
C VAL A 164 19.36 -6.79 4.26
N ASP A 165 18.95 -5.58 3.91
CA ASP A 165 19.41 -4.35 4.55
C ASP A 165 18.32 -3.73 5.43
N VAL A 166 18.72 -3.14 6.55
CA VAL A 166 17.83 -2.33 7.39
C VAL A 166 17.77 -0.91 6.84
N GLY A 167 16.55 -0.46 6.52
CA GLY A 167 16.25 0.87 6.02
C GLY A 167 15.87 1.86 7.15
N GLU A 168 14.92 2.74 6.83
CA GLU A 168 14.47 3.76 7.78
C GLU A 168 13.51 3.20 8.83
N ASN A 169 13.53 3.78 10.03
CA ASN A 169 12.50 3.52 11.03
C ASN A 169 11.29 4.44 10.77
N ILE A 170 10.41 3.96 9.89
CA ILE A 170 9.18 4.64 9.49
C ILE A 170 8.25 4.81 10.69
N GLY A 171 8.22 3.85 11.62
CA GLY A 171 7.41 3.92 12.84
C GLY A 171 7.77 5.14 13.69
N SER A 172 9.05 5.35 13.98
CA SER A 172 9.52 6.52 14.74
C SER A 172 9.25 7.83 14.01
N ARG A 173 9.43 7.86 12.68
CA ARG A 173 9.14 9.06 11.88
C ARG A 173 7.65 9.42 11.92
N LEU A 174 6.77 8.45 11.68
CA LEU A 174 5.32 8.66 11.74
C LEU A 174 4.86 9.09 13.14
N GLN A 175 5.45 8.55 14.20
CA GLN A 175 5.17 8.98 15.57
C GLN A 175 5.58 10.44 15.82
N ALA A 176 6.75 10.85 15.32
CA ALA A 176 7.18 12.24 15.40
C ALA A 176 6.25 13.18 14.63
N ASP A 177 5.88 12.81 13.41
CA ASP A 177 4.96 13.58 12.56
C ASP A 177 3.57 13.71 13.22
N GLN A 178 3.07 12.63 13.82
CA GLN A 178 1.81 12.64 14.55
C GLN A 178 1.88 13.54 15.79
N ALA A 179 2.97 13.49 16.57
CA ALA A 179 3.15 14.33 17.75
C ALA A 179 3.23 15.83 17.38
N GLU A 180 3.85 16.17 16.24
CA GLU A 180 3.89 17.54 15.75
C GLU A 180 2.49 18.02 15.33
N ALA A 181 1.75 17.17 14.61
CA ALA A 181 0.36 17.45 14.22
C ALA A 181 -0.54 17.66 15.44
N ASP A 182 -0.45 16.80 16.45
CA ASP A 182 -1.21 16.90 17.70
C ASP A 182 -0.89 18.20 18.46
N THR A 183 0.39 18.57 18.51
CA THR A 183 0.84 19.83 19.12
C THR A 183 0.25 21.04 18.39
N ARG A 184 0.20 20.99 17.06
CA ARG A 184 -0.39 22.05 16.22
C ARG A 184 -1.89 22.19 16.46
N VAL A 185 -2.61 21.08 16.55
CA VAL A 185 -4.05 21.06 16.87
C VAL A 185 -4.31 21.57 18.28
N ALA A 186 -3.51 21.15 19.26
CA ALA A 186 -3.62 21.61 20.64
C ALA A 186 -3.40 23.12 20.75
N ARG A 187 -2.40 23.66 20.04
CA ARG A 187 -2.14 25.10 19.98
C ARG A 187 -3.30 25.87 19.35
N ALA A 188 -3.85 25.39 18.23
CA ALA A 188 -5.00 26.00 17.57
C ALA A 188 -6.25 26.01 18.49
N LYS A 189 -6.53 24.91 19.20
CA LYS A 189 -7.63 24.85 20.18
C LYS A 189 -7.43 25.80 21.35
N ALA A 190 -6.20 25.94 21.84
CA ALA A 190 -5.88 26.88 22.91
C ALA A 190 -6.09 28.34 22.46
N GLU A 191 -5.71 28.66 21.22
CA GLU A 191 -5.94 29.98 20.63
C GLU A 191 -7.43 30.26 20.41
N GLN A 192 -8.18 29.28 19.90
CA GLN A 192 -9.63 29.37 19.76
C GLN A 192 -10.31 29.63 21.12
N ARG A 193 -9.97 28.88 22.17
CA ARG A 193 -10.52 29.11 23.52
C ARG A 193 -10.19 30.48 24.07
N ARG A 194 -8.99 31.00 23.78
CA ARG A 194 -8.62 32.37 24.18
C ARG A 194 -9.49 33.39 23.45
N ALA A 195 -9.70 33.22 22.15
CA ALA A 195 -10.56 34.11 21.36
C ALA A 195 -12.02 34.06 21.84
N GLU A 196 -12.56 32.88 22.12
CA GLU A 196 -13.90 32.69 22.69
C GLU A 196 -14.03 33.34 24.07
N ALA A 197 -13.06 33.17 24.96
CA ALA A 197 -13.06 33.80 26.28
C ALA A 197 -13.08 35.34 26.19
N ILE A 198 -12.30 35.90 25.26
CA ILE A 198 -12.29 37.35 25.00
C ILE A 198 -13.65 37.80 24.46
N ALA A 199 -14.25 37.05 23.53
CA ALA A 199 -15.56 37.36 22.98
C ALA A 199 -16.65 37.37 24.08
N VAL A 200 -16.68 36.35 24.94
CA VAL A 200 -17.59 36.27 26.09
C VAL A 200 -17.36 37.43 27.06
N GLU A 201 -16.11 37.80 27.34
CA GLU A 201 -15.80 38.95 28.20
C GLU A 201 -16.37 40.25 27.61
N GLN A 202 -16.26 40.45 26.29
CA GLN A 202 -16.82 41.61 25.61
C GLN A 202 -18.35 41.61 25.60
N GLU A 203 -18.99 40.47 25.36
CA GLU A 203 -20.44 40.33 25.45
C GLU A 203 -20.95 40.67 26.86
N MET A 204 -20.28 40.15 27.89
CA MET A 204 -20.62 40.44 29.28
C MET A 204 -20.43 41.93 29.62
N LYS A 205 -19.35 42.56 29.14
CA LYS A 205 -19.16 44.02 29.29
C LYS A 205 -20.29 44.81 28.62
N ALA A 206 -20.67 44.44 27.39
CA ALA A 206 -21.78 45.06 26.69
C ALA A 206 -23.10 44.90 27.45
N GLN A 207 -23.37 43.71 27.99
CA GLN A 207 -24.56 43.42 28.79
C GLN A 207 -24.61 44.27 30.09
N VAL A 208 -23.48 44.44 30.77
CA VAL A 208 -23.39 45.31 31.97
C VAL A 208 -23.72 46.75 31.62
N VAL A 209 -23.21 47.26 30.48
CA VAL A 209 -23.52 48.62 30.00
C VAL A 209 -25.00 48.76 29.67
N GLN A 210 -25.58 47.79 28.97
CA GLN A 210 -27.01 47.79 28.64
C GLN A 210 -27.88 47.78 29.90
N ASN A 211 -27.57 46.92 30.88
CA ASN A 211 -28.30 46.83 32.14
C ASN A 211 -28.18 48.13 32.95
N ARG A 212 -27.00 48.77 32.97
CA ARG A 212 -26.83 50.09 33.58
C ARG A 212 -27.67 51.16 32.89
N ALA A 213 -27.72 51.16 31.56
CA ALA A 213 -28.60 52.07 30.82
C ALA A 213 -30.08 51.85 31.17
N SER A 214 -30.51 50.59 31.28
CA SER A 214 -31.87 50.25 31.73
C SER A 214 -32.16 50.70 33.16
N LEU A 215 -31.21 50.55 34.08
CA LEU A 215 -31.33 51.05 35.45
C LEU A 215 -31.52 52.57 35.46
N VAL A 216 -30.67 53.31 34.74
CA VAL A 216 -30.77 54.78 34.64
C VAL A 216 -32.10 55.22 34.05
N LEU A 217 -32.60 54.53 33.02
CA LEU A 217 -33.92 54.80 32.45
C LEU A 217 -35.06 54.53 33.45
N ALA A 218 -34.93 53.51 34.31
CA ALA A 218 -35.91 53.22 35.34
C ALA A 218 -35.86 54.25 36.49
N GLU A 219 -34.66 54.64 36.93
CA GLU A 219 -34.46 55.69 37.94
C GLU A 219 -34.99 57.04 37.44
N ALA A 220 -34.79 57.38 36.17
CA ALA A 220 -35.32 58.61 35.57
C ALA A 220 -36.86 58.69 35.58
N LYS A 221 -37.57 57.55 35.64
CA LYS A 221 -39.03 57.54 35.79
C LYS A 221 -39.48 57.98 37.19
N VAL A 222 -38.64 57.86 38.22
CA VAL A 222 -39.00 58.24 39.59
C VAL A 222 -39.18 59.76 39.74
N PRO A 223 -38.23 60.62 39.33
CA PRO A 223 -38.43 62.07 39.29
C PRO A 223 -39.59 62.50 38.39
N LEU A 224 -39.77 61.83 37.24
CA LEU A 224 -40.86 62.14 36.32
C LEU A 224 -42.22 61.84 36.95
N ALA A 225 -42.37 60.66 37.56
CA ALA A 225 -43.58 60.26 38.28
C ALA A 225 -43.83 61.13 39.53
N MET A 226 -42.77 61.54 40.24
CA MET A 226 -42.88 62.52 41.32
C MET A 226 -43.36 63.88 40.80
N ALA A 227 -42.78 64.39 39.71
CA ALA A 227 -43.19 65.63 39.09
C ALA A 227 -44.64 65.59 38.57
N GLU A 228 -45.09 64.45 38.04
CA GLU A 228 -46.49 64.20 37.69
C GLU A 228 -47.40 64.15 38.92
N ALA A 229 -46.97 63.51 40.01
CA ALA A 229 -47.71 63.48 41.26
C ALA A 229 -47.86 64.87 41.90
N PHE A 230 -46.84 65.72 41.79
CA PHE A 230 -46.89 67.14 42.19
C PHE A 230 -47.81 67.96 41.29
N ARG A 231 -47.77 67.80 39.95
CA ARG A 231 -48.68 68.51 39.03
C ARG A 231 -50.14 68.10 39.17
N ASN A 232 -50.39 66.81 39.38
CA ASN A 232 -51.74 66.25 39.48
C ASN A 232 -52.32 66.41 40.90
N GLY A 233 -51.65 67.13 41.81
CA GLY A 233 -52.15 67.45 43.14
C GLY A 233 -52.30 66.25 44.08
N LYS A 234 -51.70 65.10 43.77
CA LYS A 234 -51.80 63.87 44.58
C LYS A 234 -50.83 63.86 45.76
N ILE A 235 -49.86 64.78 45.79
CA ILE A 235 -48.97 65.02 46.93
C ILE A 235 -49.12 66.49 47.31
N GLY A 236 -50.20 66.78 48.02
CA GLY A 236 -50.51 68.07 48.60
C GLY A 236 -51.09 67.85 49.98
N LEU A 237 -50.34 68.30 50.99
CA LEU A 237 -50.76 68.53 52.38
C LEU A 237 -51.61 67.41 53.00
N ALA A 238 -50.96 66.54 53.79
CA ALA A 238 -51.55 66.15 55.07
C ALA A 238 -51.56 67.39 55.98
N GLN A 239 -52.39 68.37 55.64
CA GLN A 239 -53.16 69.05 56.67
C GLN A 239 -54.32 68.08 56.93
N ASP A 240 -54.50 67.61 58.16
CA ASP A 240 -55.36 68.36 59.05
C ASP A 240 -55.56 67.70 60.44
N GLN A 241 -55.75 68.57 61.43
CA GLN A 241 -56.52 68.44 62.69
C GLN A 241 -56.18 67.39 63.76
N SER A 242 -55.75 67.90 64.92
CA SER A 242 -56.56 67.99 66.15
C SER A 242 -55.73 68.74 67.21
N SER A 243 -56.15 69.95 67.59
CA SER A 243 -56.97 70.24 68.78
C SER A 243 -56.19 70.11 70.08
#